data_AF-A0A0S8FBV2-F1
#
_entry.id   AF-A0A0S8FBV2-F1
#
_cell.length_a   1.000
_cell.length_b   1.000
_cell.length_c   1.000
_cell.angle_alpha   90.00
_cell.angle_beta   90.00
_cell.angle_gamma   90.00
#
_symmetry.space_group_name_H-M   'P 1'
#
loop_
_entity.id
_entity.type
_entity.pdbx_description
1 polymer ?
#
loop_
_entity_poly.entity_id
_entity_poly.type
_entity_poly.pdbx_seq_one_letter_code
_entity_poly.pdbx_strand_id
1 'polypeptide(L)'
;MRIVFHALLAALAFSHGAAALASAPAIVACHNCSDRKAARTAEAQVPYSAPAGVYDVYVADTPQNLLRRYRVIAERENRIKTNHAVKRTPTSEYMTYFRNARNEWQYVSTGLKPNIVLPADFPIRNAESVIGSEFNQTVVSEQLNRHLPTRIGSLVGAALMMLKTVFNSPILAEVEFPDGSRALFTLQRIDSLTSGHMFVYRYKPGSAIDSDGNRIPDSASAFDNYQGLFTLGENFDRFRRRADMYGVDWPEGFRSEQLPAHTVCVRDDQGNAFCWHN
;
A
#
# COMPACT_ATOMS: atom_id res chain seq x y z
N MET A 1 3.83 49.13 67.86
CA MET A 1 4.45 47.79 67.96
C MET A 1 3.76 46.88 66.93
N ARG A 2 4.53 46.40 65.94
CA ARG A 2 4.27 45.32 64.94
C ARG A 2 2.94 45.27 64.13
N ILE A 3 3.13 45.52 62.84
CA ILE A 3 2.45 45.03 61.61
C ILE A 3 2.07 43.54 61.69
N VAL A 4 0.90 43.12 61.17
CA VAL A 4 0.73 42.00 60.18
C VAL A 4 -0.55 42.19 59.33
N PHE A 5 -0.37 41.91 58.05
CA PHE A 5 -1.19 42.03 56.84
C PHE A 5 -2.47 41.18 56.75
N HIS A 6 -3.36 41.62 55.85
CA HIS A 6 -4.50 40.92 55.26
C HIS A 6 -4.17 39.54 54.67
N ALA A 7 -5.15 38.62 54.64
CA ALA A 7 -5.33 37.71 53.50
C ALA A 7 -6.77 37.18 53.40
N LEU A 8 -7.43 37.57 52.30
CA LEU A 8 -8.55 36.89 51.64
C LEU A 8 -8.24 35.40 51.42
N LEU A 9 -9.19 34.50 51.66
CA LEU A 9 -9.15 33.13 51.15
C LEU A 9 -10.47 32.84 50.42
N ALA A 10 -10.44 33.15 49.12
CA ALA A 10 -11.45 32.78 48.16
C ALA A 10 -11.28 31.31 47.74
N ALA A 11 -12.43 30.68 47.50
CA ALA A 11 -12.68 29.36 46.95
C ALA A 11 -11.56 28.74 46.09
N LEU A 12 -11.02 27.62 46.58
CA LEU A 12 -10.33 26.61 45.77
C LEU A 12 -11.00 25.26 46.06
N ALA A 13 -12.16 25.02 45.45
CA ALA A 13 -12.67 23.68 45.28
C ALA A 13 -11.79 22.97 44.23
N PHE A 14 -10.70 22.37 44.69
CA PHE A 14 -9.89 21.45 43.91
C PHE A 14 -10.75 20.23 43.55
N SER A 15 -11.23 20.19 42.31
CA SER A 15 -11.71 18.97 41.68
C SER A 15 -10.58 17.94 41.76
N HIS A 16 -10.78 16.91 42.57
CA HIS A 16 -9.86 15.80 42.72
C HIS A 16 -9.68 15.15 41.36
N GLY A 17 -8.45 15.22 40.85
CA GLY A 17 -8.05 14.54 39.63
C GLY A 17 -8.26 13.05 39.81
N ALA A 18 -9.29 12.52 39.14
CA ALA A 18 -9.32 11.11 38.80
C ALA A 18 -8.14 10.86 37.85
N ALA A 19 -7.03 10.39 38.42
CA ALA A 19 -5.98 9.72 37.67
C ALA A 19 -6.59 8.42 37.13
N ALA A 20 -7.34 8.53 36.03
CA ALA A 20 -7.66 7.39 35.21
C ALA A 20 -6.33 6.83 34.70
N LEU A 21 -6.07 5.55 35.01
CA LEU A 21 -4.98 4.75 34.47
C LEU A 21 -4.78 5.14 33.00
N ALA A 22 -3.66 5.78 32.71
CA ALA A 22 -3.32 6.22 31.36
C ALA A 22 -3.05 4.98 30.51
N SER A 23 -4.12 4.38 29.98
CA SER A 23 -4.01 3.54 28.80
C SER A 23 -3.28 4.38 27.74
N ALA A 24 -2.25 3.81 27.12
CA ALA A 24 -1.53 4.49 26.05
C ALA A 24 -2.53 5.13 25.07
N PRO A 25 -2.34 6.39 24.67
CA PRO A 25 -3.22 7.08 23.73
C PRO A 25 -3.55 6.22 22.52
N ALA A 26 -4.82 6.18 22.14
CA ALA A 26 -5.23 5.44 20.96
C ALA A 26 -4.83 6.22 19.71
N ILE A 27 -4.18 5.57 18.74
CA ILE A 27 -4.00 6.12 17.40
C ILE A 27 -4.93 5.38 16.45
N VAL A 28 -5.66 6.12 15.63
CA VAL A 28 -6.63 5.63 14.64
C VAL A 28 -6.45 6.43 13.36
N ALA A 29 -6.71 5.82 12.21
CA ALA A 29 -6.60 6.50 10.93
C ALA A 29 -7.95 6.82 10.28
N CYS A 30 -7.90 7.83 9.43
CA CYS A 30 -9.06 8.46 8.83
C CYS A 30 -8.62 9.06 7.49
N HIS A 31 -8.90 8.36 6.40
CA HIS A 31 -8.45 8.78 5.06
C HIS A 31 -9.29 9.94 4.52
N ASN A 32 -8.65 11.04 4.11
CA ASN A 32 -9.28 12.20 3.48
C ASN A 32 -10.50 12.71 4.26
N CYS A 33 -10.36 12.85 5.58
CA CYS A 33 -11.51 13.10 6.42
C CYS A 33 -11.55 14.53 6.95
N SER A 34 -12.74 15.12 6.89
CA SER A 34 -12.99 16.44 7.48
C SER A 34 -12.81 16.40 9.00
N ASP A 35 -12.58 17.55 9.62
CA ASP A 35 -12.45 17.67 11.08
C ASP A 35 -13.66 17.08 11.83
N ARG A 36 -14.86 17.16 11.24
CA ARG A 36 -16.08 16.56 11.80
C ARG A 36 -16.06 15.04 11.74
N LYS A 37 -15.60 14.45 10.62
CA LYS A 37 -15.47 13.00 10.47
C LYS A 37 -14.36 12.46 11.37
N ALA A 38 -13.23 13.16 11.47
CA ALA A 38 -12.15 12.84 12.39
C ALA A 38 -12.61 12.83 13.87
N ALA A 39 -13.41 13.83 14.29
CA ALA A 39 -13.97 13.86 15.64
C ALA A 39 -14.86 12.65 15.94
N ARG A 40 -15.75 12.28 15.02
CA ARG A 40 -16.59 11.08 15.15
C ARG A 40 -15.77 9.79 15.20
N THR A 41 -14.73 9.68 14.37
CA THR A 41 -13.79 8.55 14.41
C THR A 41 -13.11 8.45 15.77
N ALA A 42 -12.71 9.58 16.37
CA ALA A 42 -12.14 9.59 17.71
C ALA A 42 -13.16 9.15 18.77
N GLU A 43 -14.40 9.62 18.71
CA GLU A 43 -15.49 9.21 19.63
C GLU A 43 -15.77 7.71 19.55
N ALA A 44 -15.81 7.15 18.34
CA ALA A 44 -16.05 5.73 18.11
C ALA A 44 -14.92 4.83 18.61
N GLN A 45 -13.69 5.37 18.75
CA GLN A 45 -12.53 4.63 19.23
C GLN A 45 -12.63 4.30 20.75
N VAL A 46 -13.44 5.04 21.51
CA VAL A 46 -13.66 4.79 22.93
C VAL A 46 -14.96 3.99 23.09
N PRO A 47 -14.90 2.68 23.43
CA PRO A 47 -16.11 1.87 23.51
C PRO A 47 -17.02 2.33 24.66
N TYR A 48 -18.34 2.13 24.52
CA TYR A 48 -19.31 2.44 25.59
C TYR A 48 -19.16 1.55 26.84
N SER A 49 -18.37 0.48 26.76
CA SER A 49 -17.94 -0.33 27.91
C SER A 49 -16.77 0.29 28.68
N ALA A 50 -16.06 1.26 28.11
CA ALA A 50 -14.98 1.95 28.81
C ALA A 50 -15.53 2.73 30.03
N PRO A 51 -14.76 2.80 31.13
CA PRO A 51 -15.08 3.64 32.29
C PRO A 51 -15.32 5.11 31.92
N ALA A 52 -15.97 5.85 32.82
CA ALA A 52 -16.00 7.31 32.69
C ALA A 52 -14.58 7.87 32.80
N GLY A 53 -14.25 8.87 31.98
CA GLY A 53 -12.91 9.44 31.97
C GLY A 53 -12.58 10.23 30.71
N VAL A 54 -11.32 10.66 30.62
CA VAL A 54 -10.79 11.37 29.46
C VAL A 54 -9.78 10.48 28.76
N TYR A 55 -10.00 10.25 27.47
CA TYR A 55 -9.16 9.42 26.63
C TYR A 55 -8.51 10.29 25.55
N ASP A 56 -7.19 10.22 25.42
CA ASP A 56 -6.49 10.85 24.30
C ASP A 56 -6.55 9.93 23.07
N VAL A 57 -7.09 10.46 21.98
CA VAL A 57 -7.19 9.78 20.69
C VAL A 57 -6.54 10.63 19.60
N TYR A 58 -5.56 10.05 18.93
CA TYR A 58 -4.89 10.63 17.77
C TYR A 58 -5.52 10.09 16.49
N VAL A 59 -5.94 11.01 15.61
CA VAL A 59 -6.52 10.68 14.31
C VAL A 59 -5.53 11.07 13.22
N ALA A 60 -4.98 10.08 12.54
CA ALA A 60 -4.03 10.24 11.45
C ALA A 60 -4.76 10.29 10.09
N ASP A 61 -4.55 11.37 9.35
CA ASP A 61 -4.97 11.54 7.96
C ASP A 61 -3.73 11.52 7.08
N THR A 62 -3.42 10.33 6.58
CA THR A 62 -2.17 10.06 5.88
C THR A 62 -2.10 10.72 4.50
N PRO A 63 -3.16 10.74 3.66
CA PRO A 63 -3.12 11.49 2.40
C PRO A 63 -2.90 12.99 2.59
N GLN A 64 -3.52 13.60 3.61
CA GLN A 64 -3.37 15.04 3.88
C GLN A 64 -2.13 15.38 4.71
N ASN A 65 -1.39 14.37 5.19
CA ASN A 65 -0.26 14.54 6.11
C ASN A 65 -0.64 15.31 7.39
N LEU A 66 -1.76 14.93 8.01
CA LEU A 66 -2.27 15.59 9.20
C LEU A 66 -2.43 14.60 10.35
N LEU A 67 -1.87 14.94 11.50
CA LEU A 67 -2.19 14.30 12.78
C LEU A 67 -3.07 15.25 13.57
N ARG A 68 -4.23 14.77 14.02
CA ARG A 68 -5.16 15.50 14.88
C ARG A 68 -5.22 14.82 16.23
N ARG A 69 -5.29 15.56 17.33
CA ARG A 69 -5.54 15.02 18.66
C ARG A 69 -6.93 15.40 19.11
N TYR A 70 -7.64 14.45 19.70
CA TYR A 70 -8.92 14.65 20.35
C TYR A 70 -8.84 14.13 21.78
N ARG A 71 -9.36 14.92 22.73
CA ARG A 71 -9.72 14.41 24.05
C ARG A 71 -11.16 13.95 23.98
N VAL A 72 -11.38 12.65 24.10
CA VAL A 72 -12.70 12.05 24.16
C VAL A 72 -13.10 11.97 25.63
N ILE A 73 -14.10 12.74 26.00
CA ILE A 73 -14.70 12.73 27.32
C ILE A 73 -15.80 11.67 27.30
N ALA A 74 -15.60 10.60 28.06
CA ALA A 74 -16.55 9.52 28.23
C ALA A 74 -17.36 9.78 29.50
N GLU A 75 -18.63 10.11 29.33
CA GLU A 75 -19.57 10.30 30.43
C GLU A 75 -20.39 9.01 30.60
N ARG A 76 -20.42 8.51 31.83
CA ARG A 76 -21.15 7.29 32.19
C ARG A 76 -21.89 7.57 33.49
N GLU A 77 -23.17 7.85 33.39
CA GLU A 77 -24.05 8.08 34.54
C GLU A 77 -25.41 7.46 34.26
N ASN A 78 -26.08 6.87 35.26
CA ASN A 78 -27.38 6.19 35.18
C ASN A 78 -28.15 6.30 33.84
N ARG A 79 -27.97 5.29 32.97
CA ARG A 79 -28.56 5.13 31.60
C ARG A 79 -28.00 6.04 30.48
N ILE A 80 -27.14 6.99 30.79
CA ILE A 80 -26.45 7.87 29.85
C ILE A 80 -25.05 7.29 29.55
N LYS A 81 -24.78 7.06 28.26
CA LYS A 81 -23.47 6.68 27.74
C LYS A 81 -23.15 7.55 26.55
N THR A 82 -22.37 8.60 26.76
CA THR A 82 -22.01 9.57 25.73
C THR A 82 -20.50 9.73 25.63
N ASN A 83 -20.04 9.99 24.42
CA ASN A 83 -18.65 10.34 24.13
C ASN A 83 -18.66 11.70 23.44
N HIS A 84 -17.78 12.60 23.87
CA HIS A 84 -17.64 13.92 23.27
C HIS A 84 -16.17 14.17 22.95
N ALA A 85 -15.85 14.38 21.67
CA ALA A 85 -14.49 14.67 21.24
C ALA A 85 -14.22 16.18 21.18
N VAL A 86 -13.16 16.62 21.87
CA VAL A 86 -12.67 18.00 21.80
C VAL A 86 -11.30 18.03 21.16
N LYS A 87 -11.17 18.79 20.05
CA LYS A 87 -9.90 18.94 19.32
C LYS A 87 -8.84 19.61 20.22
N ARG A 88 -7.62 19.09 20.14
CA ARG A 88 -6.43 19.60 20.83
C ARG A 88 -5.24 19.57 19.88
N THR A 89 -4.20 20.30 20.24
CA THR A 89 -2.92 20.22 19.55
C THR A 89 -2.25 18.88 19.87
N PRO A 90 -1.80 18.12 18.86
CA PRO A 90 -0.96 16.94 19.08
C PRO A 90 0.28 17.28 19.91
N THR A 91 0.73 16.35 20.75
CA THR A 91 2.00 16.55 21.47
C THR A 91 3.19 16.38 20.51
N SER A 92 4.34 16.95 20.86
CA SER A 92 5.58 16.83 20.09
C SER A 92 6.00 15.37 19.91
N GLU A 93 5.88 14.56 20.95
CA GLU A 93 6.14 13.12 20.94
C GLU A 93 5.37 12.40 19.82
N TYR A 94 4.03 12.53 19.80
CA TYR A 94 3.19 11.86 18.81
C TYR A 94 3.32 12.44 17.41
N MET A 95 3.66 13.73 17.28
CA MET A 95 4.01 14.34 16.00
C MET A 95 5.31 13.77 15.42
N THR A 96 6.34 13.59 16.24
CA THR A 96 7.62 12.98 15.83
C THR A 96 7.39 11.54 15.39
N TYR A 97 6.64 10.80 16.20
CA TYR A 97 6.20 9.45 15.88
C TYR A 97 5.46 9.38 14.53
N PHE A 98 4.42 10.20 14.32
CA PHE A 98 3.69 10.24 13.05
C PHE A 98 4.60 10.55 11.86
N ARG A 99 5.52 11.50 12.00
CA ARG A 99 6.48 11.84 10.94
C ARG A 99 7.46 10.70 10.65
N ASN A 100 7.99 10.04 11.68
CA ASN A 100 8.90 8.91 11.51
C ASN A 100 8.21 7.75 10.80
N ALA A 101 7.01 7.35 11.26
CA ALA A 101 6.20 6.32 10.60
C ALA A 101 5.88 6.69 9.14
N ARG A 102 5.58 7.96 8.87
CA ARG A 102 5.38 8.44 7.50
C ARG A 102 6.65 8.35 6.66
N ASN A 103 7.79 8.77 7.18
CA ASN A 103 9.06 8.75 6.44
C ASN A 103 9.50 7.31 6.14
N GLU A 104 9.36 6.41 7.11
CA GLU A 104 9.58 4.97 6.92
C GLU A 104 8.61 4.42 5.86
N TRP A 105 7.34 4.80 5.92
CA TRP A 105 6.36 4.40 4.91
C TRP A 105 6.69 4.95 3.52
N GLN A 106 7.10 6.22 3.41
CA GLN A 106 7.55 6.80 2.15
C GLN A 106 8.76 6.05 1.62
N TYR A 107 9.75 5.76 2.47
CA TYR A 107 10.90 4.95 2.09
C TYR A 107 10.49 3.56 1.58
N VAL A 108 9.53 2.88 2.23
CA VAL A 108 9.02 1.58 1.75
C VAL A 108 8.25 1.71 0.43
N SER A 109 7.40 2.73 0.29
CA SER A 109 6.53 2.88 -0.88
C SER A 109 7.21 3.48 -2.12
N THR A 110 8.26 4.29 -1.94
CA THR A 110 8.97 4.95 -3.05
C THR A 110 10.41 4.47 -3.21
N GLY A 111 11.08 4.06 -2.14
CA GLY A 111 12.50 3.68 -2.12
C GLY A 111 12.75 2.17 -2.22
N LEU A 112 11.91 1.35 -1.58
CA LEU A 112 11.92 -0.11 -1.75
C LEU A 112 11.12 -0.49 -2.99
N LYS A 113 11.76 -0.41 -4.16
CA LYS A 113 11.48 -1.31 -5.29
C LYS A 113 12.53 -2.43 -5.25
N PRO A 114 12.45 -3.36 -4.29
CA PRO A 114 13.41 -4.46 -4.27
C PRO A 114 13.28 -5.20 -5.60
N ASN A 115 14.35 -5.23 -6.39
CA ASN A 115 14.45 -6.17 -7.50
C ASN A 115 14.69 -7.55 -6.89
N ILE A 116 13.65 -8.38 -6.91
CA ILE A 116 13.74 -9.77 -6.49
C ILE A 116 14.00 -10.61 -7.73
N VAL A 117 15.22 -11.11 -7.84
CA VAL A 117 15.59 -12.06 -8.89
C VAL A 117 15.18 -13.46 -8.42
N LEU A 118 14.25 -14.07 -9.16
CA LEU A 118 13.83 -15.44 -8.92
C LEU A 118 14.95 -16.41 -9.33
N PRO A 119 15.18 -17.50 -8.57
CA PRO A 119 16.26 -18.43 -8.86
C PRO A 119 15.96 -19.21 -10.15
N ALA A 120 17.00 -19.70 -10.82
CA ALA A 120 16.88 -20.33 -12.15
C ALA A 120 15.97 -21.58 -12.18
N ASP A 121 15.85 -22.28 -11.06
CA ASP A 121 15.01 -23.47 -10.85
C ASP A 121 13.57 -23.14 -10.40
N PHE A 122 13.21 -21.85 -10.31
CA PHE A 122 11.87 -21.43 -9.91
C PHE A 122 10.81 -21.93 -10.92
N PRO A 123 9.66 -22.46 -10.46
CA PRO A 123 8.67 -23.09 -11.33
C PRO A 123 8.03 -22.12 -12.34
N ILE A 124 8.03 -20.83 -12.04
CA ILE A 124 7.47 -19.79 -12.92
C ILE A 124 8.64 -19.09 -13.60
N ARG A 125 8.86 -19.41 -14.87
CA ARG A 125 10.08 -19.00 -15.58
C ARG A 125 10.01 -17.63 -16.25
N ASN A 126 8.82 -17.06 -16.43
CA ASN A 126 8.63 -15.79 -17.14
C ASN A 126 7.46 -14.95 -16.59
N ALA A 127 7.50 -13.65 -16.85
CA ALA A 127 6.52 -12.65 -16.44
C ALA A 127 5.16 -12.83 -17.13
N GLU A 128 5.12 -13.37 -18.34
CA GLU A 128 3.86 -13.68 -19.02
C GLU A 128 3.02 -14.68 -18.22
N SER A 129 3.66 -15.67 -17.62
CA SER A 129 2.99 -16.77 -16.90
C SER A 129 2.17 -16.30 -15.69
N VAL A 130 2.46 -15.11 -15.14
CA VAL A 130 1.71 -14.57 -13.99
C VAL A 130 0.47 -13.78 -14.41
N ILE A 131 0.37 -13.39 -15.68
CA ILE A 131 -0.75 -12.59 -16.16
C ILE A 131 -1.99 -13.48 -16.31
N GLY A 132 -3.05 -13.15 -15.58
CA GLY A 132 -4.29 -13.94 -15.57
C GLY A 132 -4.23 -15.25 -14.78
N SER A 133 -3.09 -15.60 -14.16
CA SER A 133 -2.94 -16.81 -13.35
C SER A 133 -2.83 -16.49 -11.85
N GLU A 134 -3.94 -16.63 -11.12
CA GLU A 134 -3.96 -16.43 -9.67
C GLU A 134 -3.03 -17.40 -8.93
N PHE A 135 -2.92 -18.64 -9.41
CA PHE A 135 -2.02 -19.64 -8.87
C PHE A 135 -0.57 -19.18 -8.98
N ASN A 136 -0.13 -18.78 -10.19
CA ASN A 136 1.26 -18.34 -10.39
C ASN A 136 1.57 -17.07 -9.60
N GLN A 137 0.64 -16.12 -9.52
CA GLN A 137 0.80 -14.94 -8.69
C GLN A 137 0.93 -15.29 -7.20
N THR A 138 0.24 -16.32 -6.73
CA THR A 138 0.32 -16.78 -5.33
C THR A 138 1.69 -17.39 -5.04
N VAL A 139 2.21 -18.25 -5.93
CA VAL A 139 3.55 -18.82 -5.79
C VAL A 139 4.64 -17.74 -5.78
N VAL A 140 4.55 -16.72 -6.64
CA VAL A 140 5.48 -15.57 -6.60
C VAL A 140 5.30 -14.78 -5.31
N SER A 141 4.06 -14.55 -4.86
CA SER A 141 3.78 -13.85 -3.60
C SER A 141 4.40 -14.57 -2.40
N GLU A 142 4.33 -15.89 -2.33
CA GLU A 142 4.98 -16.68 -1.27
C GLU A 142 6.50 -16.51 -1.30
N GLN A 143 7.11 -16.49 -2.48
CA GLN A 143 8.53 -16.24 -2.62
C GLN A 143 8.92 -14.81 -2.19
N LEU A 144 8.11 -13.81 -2.54
CA LEU A 144 8.26 -12.44 -2.05
C LEU A 144 8.22 -12.38 -0.52
N ASN A 145 7.34 -13.18 0.13
CA ASN A 145 7.29 -13.30 1.59
C ASN A 145 8.51 -13.98 2.21
N ARG A 146 9.40 -14.62 1.45
CA ARG A 146 10.66 -15.13 2.03
C ARG A 146 11.74 -14.05 2.07
N HIS A 147 11.71 -13.11 1.13
CA HIS A 147 12.77 -12.11 0.96
C HIS A 147 12.43 -10.74 1.53
N LEU A 148 11.14 -10.39 1.55
CA LEU A 148 10.68 -9.05 1.92
C LEU A 148 10.38 -8.85 3.40
N PRO A 149 9.85 -9.80 4.19
CA PRO A 149 9.42 -9.52 5.56
C PRO A 149 10.50 -9.04 6.52
N THR A 150 11.78 -9.37 6.31
CA THR A 150 12.87 -8.79 7.12
C THR A 150 13.14 -7.33 6.76
N ARG A 151 12.97 -6.94 5.49
CA ARG A 151 13.17 -5.54 5.03
C ARG A 151 11.93 -4.68 5.23
N ILE A 152 10.76 -5.24 4.94
CA ILE A 152 9.46 -4.57 5.00
C ILE A 152 8.86 -4.69 6.39
N GLY A 153 8.94 -5.84 7.06
CA GLY A 153 8.22 -6.09 8.32
C GLY A 153 8.67 -5.24 9.51
N SER A 154 9.93 -4.79 9.57
CA SER A 154 10.38 -3.84 10.61
C SER A 154 9.81 -2.43 10.38
N LEU A 155 9.89 -1.94 9.14
CA LEU A 155 9.43 -0.61 8.72
C LEU A 155 7.90 -0.51 8.66
N VAL A 156 7.25 -1.56 8.16
CA VAL A 156 5.80 -1.68 8.07
C VAL A 156 5.19 -2.03 9.42
N GLY A 157 5.89 -2.78 10.28
CA GLY A 157 5.45 -3.03 11.65
C GLY A 157 5.28 -1.74 12.45
N ALA A 158 6.31 -0.89 12.50
CA ALA A 158 6.24 0.39 13.22
C ALA A 158 5.18 1.35 12.61
N ALA A 159 5.14 1.46 11.28
CA ALA A 159 4.18 2.31 10.59
C ALA A 159 2.72 1.82 10.71
N LEU A 160 2.46 0.51 10.57
CA LEU A 160 1.13 -0.08 10.72
C LEU A 160 0.66 -0.12 12.18
N MET A 161 1.55 -0.40 13.14
CA MET A 161 1.19 -0.36 14.56
C MET A 161 0.71 1.03 14.96
N MET A 162 1.35 2.08 14.43
CA MET A 162 0.92 3.44 14.71
C MET A 162 -0.29 3.89 13.91
N LEU A 163 -0.39 3.53 12.63
CA LEU A 163 -1.42 4.10 11.77
C LEU A 163 -2.65 3.22 11.67
N LYS A 164 -2.59 1.97 12.15
CA LYS A 164 -3.67 0.96 12.22
C LYS A 164 -4.47 0.74 10.93
N THR A 165 -4.06 1.37 9.82
CA THR A 165 -4.66 1.26 8.50
C THR A 165 -3.55 1.24 7.47
N VAL A 166 -3.75 0.40 6.47
CA VAL A 166 -2.97 0.34 5.24
C VAL A 166 -3.02 1.72 4.57
N PHE A 167 -1.87 2.39 4.42
CA PHE A 167 -1.83 3.59 3.59
C PHE A 167 -2.24 3.24 2.17
N ASN A 168 -3.00 4.12 1.51
CA ASN A 168 -3.45 3.96 0.13
C ASN A 168 -2.33 3.99 -0.94
N SER A 169 -1.05 3.95 -0.55
CA SER A 169 0.05 3.86 -1.51
C SER A 169 0.37 2.40 -1.77
N PRO A 170 0.30 1.91 -3.02
CA PRO A 170 0.66 0.53 -3.34
C PRO A 170 2.15 0.31 -3.03
N ILE A 171 2.47 -0.67 -2.19
CA ILE A 171 3.85 -1.16 -2.07
C ILE A 171 4.12 -2.00 -3.31
N LEU A 172 5.16 -1.66 -4.06
CA LEU A 172 5.52 -2.31 -5.32
C LEU A 172 6.83 -3.09 -5.15
N ALA A 173 6.82 -4.36 -5.52
CA ALA A 173 8.01 -5.18 -5.70
C ALA A 173 8.25 -5.37 -7.20
N GLU A 174 9.48 -5.18 -7.67
CA GLU A 174 9.88 -5.58 -9.01
C GLU A 174 10.42 -7.01 -8.93
N VAL A 175 9.90 -7.88 -9.79
CA VAL A 175 10.29 -9.29 -9.83
C VAL A 175 10.91 -9.56 -11.18
N GLU A 176 12.15 -10.05 -11.17
CA GLU A 176 12.87 -10.54 -12.33
C GLU A 176 12.78 -12.06 -12.37
N PHE A 177 12.29 -12.59 -13.49
CA PHE A 177 12.04 -14.00 -13.71
C PHE A 177 13.28 -14.69 -14.31
N PRO A 178 13.37 -16.03 -14.24
CA PRO A 178 14.52 -16.79 -14.75
C PRO A 178 14.88 -16.54 -16.22
N ASP A 179 13.92 -16.15 -17.06
CA ASP A 179 14.16 -15.82 -18.47
C ASP A 179 14.62 -14.37 -18.70
N GLY A 180 14.78 -13.57 -17.64
CA GLY A 180 15.15 -12.16 -17.68
C GLY A 180 13.97 -11.19 -17.85
N SER A 181 12.75 -11.70 -18.02
CA SER A 181 11.54 -10.86 -18.03
C SER A 181 11.25 -10.31 -16.64
N ARG A 182 10.51 -9.19 -16.55
CA ARG A 182 10.22 -8.49 -15.30
C ARG A 182 8.74 -8.16 -15.15
N ALA A 183 8.24 -8.10 -13.93
CA ALA A 183 6.90 -7.58 -13.65
C ALA A 183 6.84 -6.89 -12.28
N LEU A 184 5.89 -5.95 -12.13
CA LEU A 184 5.62 -5.34 -10.83
C LEU A 184 4.52 -6.11 -10.10
N PHE A 185 4.74 -6.29 -8.80
CA PHE A 185 3.79 -6.89 -7.87
C PHE A 185 3.38 -5.85 -6.83
N THR A 186 2.07 -5.66 -6.65
CA THR A 186 1.50 -4.74 -5.67
C THR A 186 1.06 -5.49 -4.43
N LEU A 187 1.43 -5.00 -3.25
CA LEU A 187 0.85 -5.48 -1.99
C LEU A 187 -0.64 -5.14 -1.96
N GLN A 188 -1.49 -6.17 -2.00
CA GLN A 188 -2.94 -6.01 -1.99
C GLN A 188 -3.50 -6.03 -0.57
N ARG A 189 -3.01 -6.94 0.27
CA ARG A 189 -3.49 -7.10 1.65
C ARG A 189 -2.42 -7.73 2.55
N ILE A 190 -2.64 -7.64 3.85
CA ILE A 190 -1.80 -8.25 4.88
C ILE A 190 -2.69 -9.22 5.65
N ASP A 191 -2.43 -10.50 5.49
CA ASP A 191 -3.15 -11.56 6.20
C ASP A 191 -2.40 -11.82 7.53
N SER A 192 -3.12 -11.76 8.65
CA SER A 192 -2.55 -12.01 9.98
C SER A 192 -2.66 -13.50 10.30
N LEU A 193 -1.54 -14.22 10.28
CA LEU A 193 -1.46 -15.56 10.86
C LEU A 193 -0.89 -15.44 12.27
N THR A 194 -1.30 -16.35 13.15
CA THR A 194 -0.92 -16.45 14.58
C THR A 194 0.59 -16.53 14.84
N SER A 195 1.42 -16.67 13.81
CA SER A 195 2.88 -16.75 13.88
C SER A 195 3.63 -15.83 12.91
N GLY A 196 2.93 -14.94 12.16
CA GLY A 196 3.57 -14.02 11.22
C GLY A 196 2.58 -13.34 10.27
N HIS A 197 2.91 -12.12 9.84
CA HIS A 197 2.14 -11.42 8.81
C HIS A 197 2.50 -11.96 7.43
N MET A 198 1.50 -12.43 6.67
CA MET A 198 1.67 -12.82 5.27
C MET A 198 1.21 -11.67 4.37
N PHE A 199 2.14 -11.12 3.59
CA PHE A 199 1.89 -10.04 2.65
C PHE A 199 1.39 -10.63 1.33
N VAL A 200 0.16 -10.36 0.93
CA VAL A 200 -0.37 -10.88 -0.34
C VAL A 200 -0.07 -9.90 -1.47
N TYR A 201 0.83 -10.31 -2.35
CA TYR A 201 1.21 -9.55 -3.54
C TYR A 201 0.45 -10.06 -4.76
N ARG A 202 0.05 -9.13 -5.64
CA ARG A 202 -0.59 -9.44 -6.93
C ARG A 202 0.12 -8.73 -8.07
N TYR A 203 0.10 -9.37 -9.24
CA TYR A 203 0.61 -8.74 -10.45
C TYR A 203 -0.09 -7.40 -10.68
N LYS A 204 0.69 -6.36 -10.99
CA LYS A 204 0.17 -5.06 -11.38
C LYS A 204 -0.12 -5.07 -12.88
N PRO A 205 -1.38 -4.91 -13.32
CA PRO A 205 -1.69 -4.84 -14.74
C PRO A 205 -0.88 -3.77 -15.49
N GLY A 206 -0.48 -4.12 -16.70
CA GLY A 206 0.32 -3.35 -17.62
C GLY A 206 1.78 -3.22 -17.24
N SER A 207 2.29 -3.99 -16.27
CA SER A 207 3.67 -3.83 -15.77
C SER A 207 4.66 -4.88 -16.25
N ALA A 208 4.19 -5.95 -16.90
CA ALA A 208 5.06 -7.02 -17.37
C ALA A 208 5.90 -6.54 -18.58
N ILE A 209 7.17 -6.90 -18.56
CA ILE A 209 8.18 -6.60 -19.59
C ILE A 209 8.88 -7.91 -19.90
N ASP A 210 9.04 -8.25 -21.17
CA ASP A 210 9.81 -9.43 -21.60
C ASP A 210 11.32 -9.22 -21.44
N SER A 211 12.11 -10.24 -21.78
CA SER A 211 13.57 -10.18 -21.68
C SER A 211 14.24 -9.29 -22.74
N ASP A 212 13.55 -8.95 -23.82
CA ASP A 212 13.99 -7.98 -24.84
C ASP A 212 13.67 -6.53 -24.43
N GLY A 213 12.97 -6.34 -23.30
CA GLY A 213 12.57 -5.03 -22.80
C GLY A 213 11.23 -4.54 -23.34
N ASN A 214 10.48 -5.37 -24.06
CA ASN A 214 9.17 -5.00 -24.59
C ASN A 214 8.10 -5.18 -23.53
N ARG A 215 7.10 -4.30 -23.53
CA ARG A 215 5.92 -4.48 -22.69
C ARG A 215 5.18 -5.75 -23.12
N ILE A 216 4.70 -6.56 -22.18
CA ILE A 216 3.84 -7.70 -22.50
C ILE A 216 2.37 -7.22 -22.43
N PRO A 217 1.61 -7.20 -23.54
CA PRO A 217 0.24 -6.71 -23.55
C PRO A 217 -0.69 -7.61 -22.71
N ASP A 218 -1.47 -7.05 -21.80
CA ASP A 218 -2.37 -7.83 -20.93
C ASP A 218 -3.86 -7.50 -21.10
N SER A 219 -4.18 -6.83 -22.20
CA SER A 219 -5.54 -6.56 -22.67
C SER A 219 -5.53 -6.36 -24.18
N ALA A 220 -6.68 -6.47 -24.84
CA ALA A 220 -6.80 -6.19 -26.27
C ALA A 220 -6.33 -4.77 -26.62
N SER A 221 -6.75 -3.77 -25.84
CA SER A 221 -6.32 -2.38 -26.01
C SER A 221 -4.83 -2.13 -25.78
N ALA A 222 -4.11 -3.05 -25.13
CA ALA A 222 -2.66 -2.93 -24.96
C ALA A 222 -1.88 -3.29 -26.24
N PHE A 223 -2.55 -3.86 -27.24
CA PHE A 223 -1.99 -4.07 -28.59
C PHE A 223 -2.15 -2.84 -29.49
N ASP A 224 -3.10 -1.95 -29.17
CA ASP A 224 -3.28 -0.71 -29.91
C ASP A 224 -1.97 0.10 -29.84
N ASN A 225 -1.43 0.47 -30.99
CA ASN A 225 -0.17 1.22 -31.07
C ASN A 225 1.05 0.53 -30.44
N TYR A 226 1.04 -0.81 -30.30
CA TYR A 226 2.12 -1.57 -29.68
C TYR A 226 3.44 -1.53 -30.48
N GLN A 227 4.52 -1.07 -29.86
CA GLN A 227 5.88 -1.10 -30.40
C GLN A 227 6.77 -1.98 -29.53
N GLY A 228 7.47 -2.93 -30.14
CA GLY A 228 8.42 -3.80 -29.44
C GLY A 228 9.45 -4.41 -30.39
N LEU A 229 10.71 -4.43 -29.98
CA LEU A 229 11.81 -5.05 -30.70
C LEU A 229 12.02 -6.49 -30.19
N PHE A 230 11.77 -7.48 -31.03
CA PHE A 230 11.97 -8.88 -30.67
C PHE A 230 13.31 -9.38 -31.19
N THR A 231 14.26 -9.66 -30.30
CA THR A 231 15.55 -10.26 -30.66
C THR A 231 15.55 -11.77 -30.45
N LEU A 232 14.66 -12.26 -29.59
CA LEU A 232 14.46 -13.68 -29.32
C LEU A 232 13.15 -14.18 -29.97
N GLY A 233 13.24 -15.26 -30.75
CA GLY A 233 12.07 -15.90 -31.38
C GLY A 233 11.01 -16.33 -30.36
N GLU A 234 11.42 -16.77 -29.16
CA GLU A 234 10.49 -17.10 -28.08
C GLU A 234 9.64 -15.91 -27.62
N ASN A 235 10.20 -14.70 -27.55
CA ASN A 235 9.45 -13.49 -27.16
C ASN A 235 8.41 -13.13 -28.23
N PHE A 236 8.78 -13.23 -29.50
CA PHE A 236 7.85 -13.03 -30.60
C PHE A 236 6.71 -14.06 -30.60
N ASP A 237 7.04 -15.34 -30.37
CA ASP A 237 6.04 -16.41 -30.27
C ASP A 237 5.09 -16.23 -29.08
N ARG A 238 5.60 -15.74 -27.94
CA ARG A 238 4.78 -15.33 -26.78
C ARG A 238 3.82 -14.20 -27.16
N PHE A 239 4.35 -13.12 -27.74
CA PHE A 239 3.58 -11.96 -28.16
C PHE A 239 2.44 -12.35 -29.13
N ARG A 240 2.74 -13.18 -30.14
CA ARG A 240 1.75 -13.68 -31.10
C ARG A 240 0.63 -14.48 -30.42
N ARG A 241 0.97 -15.50 -29.62
CA ARG A 241 -0.03 -16.29 -28.88
C ARG A 241 -0.96 -15.41 -28.05
N ARG A 242 -0.41 -14.36 -27.48
CA ARG A 242 -1.15 -13.42 -26.65
C ARG A 242 -2.11 -12.56 -27.47
N ALA A 243 -1.65 -12.08 -28.61
CA ALA A 243 -2.49 -11.33 -29.53
C ALA A 243 -3.65 -12.19 -30.07
N ASP A 244 -3.38 -13.45 -30.41
CA ASP A 244 -4.40 -14.43 -30.82
C ASP A 244 -5.44 -14.63 -29.70
N MET A 245 -4.99 -14.75 -28.45
CA MET A 245 -5.87 -14.89 -27.27
C MET A 245 -6.80 -13.68 -27.08
N TYR A 246 -6.38 -12.48 -27.47
CA TYR A 246 -7.19 -11.27 -27.40
C TYR A 246 -7.94 -10.95 -28.72
N GLY A 247 -7.89 -11.85 -29.70
CA GLY A 247 -8.59 -11.69 -30.98
C GLY A 247 -8.05 -10.54 -31.83
N VAL A 248 -6.76 -10.23 -31.70
CA VAL A 248 -6.10 -9.23 -32.54
C VAL A 248 -5.82 -9.87 -33.90
N ASP A 249 -6.41 -9.32 -34.96
CA ASP A 249 -6.18 -9.83 -36.31
C ASP A 249 -4.72 -9.65 -36.74
N TRP A 250 -4.13 -10.69 -37.34
CA TRP A 250 -2.79 -10.67 -37.92
C TRP A 250 -2.85 -10.84 -39.44
N PRO A 251 -1.99 -10.17 -40.23
CA PRO A 251 -1.81 -10.54 -41.62
C PRO A 251 -1.22 -11.97 -41.68
N GLU A 252 -1.82 -12.87 -42.46
CA GLU A 252 -1.34 -14.25 -42.59
C GLU A 252 0.09 -14.32 -43.17
N GLY A 253 0.95 -15.21 -42.65
CA GLY A 253 2.15 -15.67 -43.38
C GLY A 253 3.51 -15.64 -42.67
N PHE A 254 3.65 -15.14 -41.44
CA PHE A 254 4.97 -15.06 -40.76
C PHE A 254 5.23 -16.20 -39.77
N ARG A 255 6.42 -16.82 -39.83
CA ARG A 255 6.92 -17.84 -38.89
C ARG A 255 8.17 -17.32 -38.17
N SER A 256 8.32 -17.60 -36.87
CA SER A 256 9.45 -17.17 -36.04
C SER A 256 10.82 -17.62 -36.58
N GLU A 257 10.84 -18.71 -37.34
CA GLU A 257 12.02 -19.32 -37.99
C GLU A 257 12.56 -18.52 -39.20
N GLN A 258 11.88 -17.46 -39.64
CA GLN A 258 12.24 -16.65 -40.82
C GLN A 258 12.53 -15.18 -40.50
N LEU A 259 12.75 -14.85 -39.22
CA LEU A 259 13.04 -13.47 -38.80
C LEU A 259 14.47 -13.06 -39.22
N PRO A 260 14.66 -12.04 -40.09
CA PRO A 260 15.89 -11.26 -40.01
C PRO A 260 15.81 -10.43 -38.71
N ALA A 261 16.96 -10.09 -38.13
CA ALA A 261 17.09 -9.72 -36.72
C ALA A 261 16.18 -8.57 -36.20
N HIS A 262 15.48 -7.82 -37.07
CA HIS A 262 14.73 -6.64 -36.69
C HIS A 262 13.42 -6.49 -37.51
N THR A 263 12.27 -6.87 -36.95
CA THR A 263 10.96 -6.43 -37.47
C THR A 263 9.95 -6.20 -36.36
N VAL A 264 9.33 -5.02 -36.37
CA VAL A 264 8.26 -4.59 -35.46
C VAL A 264 7.03 -4.26 -36.29
N CYS A 265 5.82 -4.52 -35.80
CA CYS A 265 4.58 -4.11 -36.46
C CYS A 265 3.57 -3.57 -35.46
N VAL A 266 2.83 -2.54 -35.88
CA VAL A 266 1.84 -1.82 -35.09
C VAL A 266 0.57 -1.61 -35.93
N ARG A 267 -0.61 -1.67 -35.31
CA ARG A 267 -1.89 -1.29 -35.94
C ARG A 267 -2.46 0.00 -35.34
N ASP A 268 -3.07 0.83 -36.19
CA ASP A 268 -3.79 2.04 -35.77
C ASP A 268 -5.25 1.75 -35.37
N ASP A 269 -5.91 2.77 -34.83
CA ASP A 269 -7.32 2.79 -34.39
C ASP A 269 -8.33 2.79 -35.55
N GLN A 270 -7.83 2.77 -36.79
CA GLN A 270 -8.59 2.73 -38.05
C GLN A 270 -8.41 1.38 -38.77
N GLY A 271 -7.58 0.49 -38.22
CA GLY A 271 -7.33 -0.88 -38.70
C GLY A 271 -6.12 -1.05 -39.63
N ASN A 272 -5.32 -0.02 -39.90
CA ASN A 272 -4.16 -0.14 -40.79
C ASN A 272 -2.93 -0.70 -40.05
N ALA A 273 -2.28 -1.70 -40.63
CA ALA A 273 -1.06 -2.30 -40.11
C ALA A 273 0.20 -1.68 -40.74
N PHE A 274 1.13 -1.27 -39.88
CA PHE A 274 2.45 -0.75 -40.26
C PHE A 274 3.50 -1.73 -39.75
N CYS A 275 4.30 -2.25 -40.67
CA CYS A 275 5.38 -3.18 -40.40
C CYS A 275 6.71 -2.60 -40.87
N TRP A 276 7.76 -2.84 -40.10
CA TRP A 276 9.12 -2.38 -40.39
C TRP A 276 10.08 -3.54 -40.40
N HIS A 277 10.89 -3.65 -41.44
CA HIS A 277 11.88 -4.71 -41.63
C HIS A 277 13.31 -4.17 -41.62
N ASN A 278 14.26 -5.00 -41.17
CA ASN A 278 15.59 -5.13 -41.76
C ASN A 278 15.95 -6.62 -41.85
#